data_AF-A0A7S1AWV9-F1
#
_entry.id   AF-A0A7S1AWV9-F1
#
_cell.length_a   1.000
_cell.length_b   1.000
_cell.length_c   1.000
_cell.angle_alpha   90.00
_cell.angle_beta   90.00
_cell.angle_gamma   90.00
#
_symmetry.space_group_name_H-M   'P 1'
#
loop_
_entity.id
_entity.type
_entity.pdbx_description
1 polymer ?
#
loop_
_entity_poly.entity_id
_entity_poly.type
_entity_poly.pdbx_seq_one_letter_code
_entity_poly.pdbx_strand_id
1 'polypeptide(L)'
;ETTQHLRVIEIDGLIDCVTAFLEQFPAGVELVCTDLITGLPDDNETSTSSTSGGTCTYPWGLDLIDTVELSLDNTFDWESSYPDGGAGANVYVFDTGINVEHGDFEGRAINRFA
;
A
#
# COMPACT_ATOMS: atom_id res chain seq x y z
N GLU A 1 -12.32 -24.67 -11.48
CA GLU A 1 -12.59 -23.59 -10.51
C GLU A 1 -11.46 -22.59 -10.59
N THR A 2 -11.75 -21.30 -10.49
CA THR A 2 -10.75 -20.23 -10.62
C THR A 2 -10.19 -19.93 -9.24
N THR A 3 -9.00 -20.43 -8.93
CA THR A 3 -8.29 -20.08 -7.69
C THR A 3 -7.98 -18.57 -7.73
N GLN A 4 -8.37 -17.84 -6.68
CA GLN A 4 -7.99 -16.44 -6.52
C GLN A 4 -6.73 -16.38 -5.65
N HIS A 5 -5.67 -15.77 -6.18
CA HIS A 5 -4.43 -15.55 -5.44
C HIS A 5 -4.46 -14.16 -4.80
N LEU A 6 -4.33 -14.11 -3.47
CA LEU A 6 -4.19 -12.86 -2.72
C LEU A 6 -2.69 -12.63 -2.45
N ARG A 7 -2.17 -11.48 -2.89
CA ARG A 7 -0.85 -11.00 -2.45
C ARG A 7 -1.04 -10.16 -1.19
N VAL A 8 -0.20 -10.42 -0.18
CA VAL A 8 -0.29 -9.78 1.13
C VAL A 8 1.01 -9.05 1.41
N ILE A 9 0.90 -7.77 1.76
CA ILE A 9 1.98 -6.97 2.33
C ILE A 9 1.65 -6.80 3.81
N GLU A 10 2.57 -7.22 4.67
CA GLU A 10 2.43 -7.09 6.12
C GLU A 10 3.34 -5.97 6.64
N ILE A 11 2.81 -5.16 7.55
CA ILE A 11 3.59 -4.27 8.40
C ILE A 11 3.51 -4.88 9.81
N ASP A 12 4.57 -5.57 10.22
CA ASP A 12 4.80 -6.30 11.49
C ASP A 12 3.58 -6.67 12.36
N GLY A 13 3.29 -7.98 12.46
CA GLY A 13 2.46 -8.56 13.53
C GLY A 13 0.97 -8.68 13.22
N LEU A 14 0.58 -8.50 11.96
CA LEU A 14 -0.81 -8.56 11.50
C LEU A 14 -1.17 -9.94 10.90
N ILE A 15 -0.19 -10.72 10.45
CA ILE A 15 -0.45 -11.93 9.67
C ILE A 15 -1.19 -13.02 10.45
N ASP A 16 -0.94 -13.16 11.75
CA ASP A 16 -1.64 -14.15 12.59
C ASP A 16 -3.14 -13.82 12.67
N CYS A 17 -3.48 -12.53 12.82
CA CYS A 17 -4.86 -12.07 12.91
C CYS A 17 -5.58 -12.14 11.56
N VAL A 18 -4.91 -11.76 10.47
CA VAL A 18 -5.48 -11.82 9.11
C VAL A 18 -5.66 -13.26 8.66
N THR A 19 -4.70 -14.14 8.95
CA THR A 19 -4.82 -15.58 8.64
C THR A 19 -6.01 -16.18 9.39
N ALA A 20 -6.15 -15.94 10.69
CA ALA A 20 -7.30 -16.39 11.48
C ALA A 20 -8.65 -15.80 11.03
N PHE A 21 -8.66 -14.58 10.50
CA PHE A 21 -9.85 -14.00 9.88
C PHE A 21 -10.20 -14.69 8.55
N LEU A 22 -9.22 -14.92 7.68
CA LEU A 22 -9.43 -15.54 6.38
C LEU A 22 -9.86 -17.02 6.50
N GLU A 23 -9.40 -17.75 7.51
CA GLU A 23 -9.87 -19.11 7.82
C GLU A 23 -11.37 -19.20 8.10
N GLN A 24 -12.02 -18.10 8.54
CA GLN A 24 -13.48 -18.06 8.75
C GLN A 24 -14.27 -18.02 7.43
N PHE A 25 -13.60 -17.75 6.30
CA PHE A 25 -14.19 -17.71 4.98
C PHE A 25 -13.54 -18.77 4.08
N PRO A 26 -13.98 -20.05 4.15
CA PRO A 26 -13.32 -21.18 3.48
C PRO A 26 -13.41 -21.18 1.94
N ALA A 27 -13.74 -20.04 1.32
CA ALA A 27 -13.78 -19.88 -0.13
C ALA A 27 -12.38 -19.61 -0.70
N GLY A 28 -11.58 -20.66 -0.89
CA GLY A 28 -10.53 -20.73 -1.92
C GLY A 28 -9.44 -19.65 -1.92
N VAL A 29 -9.16 -19.01 -0.78
CA VAL A 29 -8.04 -18.06 -0.64
C VAL A 29 -6.81 -18.83 -0.18
N GLU A 30 -5.79 -18.87 -1.03
CA GLU A 30 -4.46 -19.36 -0.69
C GLU A 30 -3.53 -18.16 -0.47
N LEU A 31 -2.90 -18.07 0.70
CA LEU A 31 -1.91 -17.04 1.00
C LEU A 31 -0.59 -17.44 0.35
N VAL A 32 -0.19 -16.73 -0.71
CA VAL A 32 0.90 -17.17 -1.59
C VAL A 32 2.28 -16.68 -1.13
N CYS A 33 2.38 -15.54 -0.44
CA CYS A 33 3.61 -15.08 0.24
C CYS A 33 3.37 -13.79 1.05
N THR A 34 4.22 -13.58 2.06
CA THR A 34 4.58 -12.25 2.56
C THR A 34 5.78 -11.73 1.78
N ASP A 35 5.75 -10.45 1.40
CA ASP A 35 6.85 -9.86 0.64
C ASP A 35 8.14 -9.77 1.46
N LEU A 36 9.26 -9.83 0.74
CA LEU A 36 10.62 -9.86 1.26
C LEU A 36 10.92 -8.63 2.13
N ILE A 37 11.46 -8.84 3.34
CA ILE A 37 12.05 -7.76 4.16
C ILE A 37 13.23 -7.16 3.37
N THR A 38 13.00 -6.06 2.66
CA THR A 38 14.07 -5.22 2.14
C THR A 38 14.51 -4.27 3.24
N GLY A 39 15.75 -4.43 3.72
CA GLY A 39 16.36 -3.47 4.63
C GLY A 39 16.41 -2.11 3.94
N LEU A 40 15.61 -1.17 4.44
CA LEU A 40 15.67 0.21 4.00
C LEU A 40 17.03 0.78 4.44
N PRO A 41 17.70 1.61 3.61
CA PRO A 41 18.90 2.31 4.05
C PRO A 41 18.57 3.16 5.29
N ASP A 42 19.52 3.22 6.24
CA ASP A 42 19.36 3.98 7.49
C ASP A 42 18.85 5.40 7.20
N ASP A 43 17.84 5.81 7.95
CA ASP A 43 17.14 7.09 7.91
C ASP A 43 17.98 8.22 8.51
N ASN A 44 19.25 8.35 8.09
CA ASN A 44 20.10 9.44 8.60
C ASN A 44 19.77 10.82 7.99
N GLU A 45 18.63 10.96 7.30
CA GLU A 45 18.07 12.26 6.95
C GLU A 45 16.75 12.43 7.70
N THR A 46 16.83 13.13 8.83
CA THR A 46 15.67 13.56 9.63
C THR A 46 14.67 14.28 8.74
N SER A 47 13.65 13.57 8.26
CA SER A 47 12.47 14.15 7.64
C SER A 47 11.26 13.79 8.49
N THR A 48 11.21 14.41 9.68
CA THR A 48 9.96 14.63 10.39
C THR A 48 9.06 15.48 9.49
N SER A 49 8.23 14.82 8.68
CA SER A 49 7.20 15.47 7.85
C SER A 49 6.01 15.87 8.73
N SER A 50 6.29 16.83 9.59
CA SER A 50 5.29 17.62 10.30
C SER A 50 5.79 19.05 10.40
N THR A 51 5.87 19.75 9.27
CA THR A 51 5.81 21.22 9.16
C THR A 51 5.84 21.65 7.69
N SER A 52 4.88 22.46 7.30
CA SER A 52 4.86 23.25 6.06
C SER A 52 6.20 23.94 5.78
N GLY A 53 6.81 23.71 4.61
CA GLY A 53 7.91 24.56 4.13
C GLY A 53 9.04 23.86 3.38
N GLY A 54 8.71 23.18 2.27
CA GLY A 54 9.67 22.66 1.30
C GLY A 54 8.90 22.01 0.16
N THR A 55 9.15 22.41 -1.09
CA THR A 55 8.40 21.95 -2.26
C THR A 55 8.85 20.54 -2.69
N CYS A 56 8.71 19.53 -1.83
CA CYS A 56 8.58 18.16 -2.31
C CYS A 56 7.10 17.99 -2.66
N THR A 57 6.80 17.98 -3.97
CA THR A 57 5.43 17.77 -4.46
C THR A 57 4.90 16.39 -4.03
N TYR A 58 5.80 15.45 -3.74
CA TYR A 58 5.47 14.06 -3.38
C TYR A 58 6.15 13.62 -2.06
N PRO A 59 5.49 12.75 -1.27
CA PRO A 59 6.10 12.10 -0.12
C PRO A 59 7.31 11.24 -0.53
N TRP A 60 8.38 11.26 0.28
CA TRP A 60 9.64 10.54 0.04
C TRP A 60 9.45 9.04 -0.28
N GLY A 61 8.44 8.40 0.31
CA GLY A 61 8.17 6.98 0.11
C GLY A 61 7.58 6.65 -1.26
N LEU A 62 6.90 7.59 -1.91
CA LEU A 62 6.39 7.41 -3.27
C LEU A 62 7.49 7.63 -4.33
N ASP A 63 8.32 8.65 -4.13
CA ASP A 63 9.52 8.95 -4.93
C ASP A 63 10.54 7.80 -4.87
N LEU A 64 10.66 7.12 -3.74
CA LEU A 64 11.60 5.98 -3.63
C LEU A 64 11.15 4.75 -4.43
N ILE A 65 9.85 4.51 -4.59
CA ILE A 65 9.34 3.26 -5.19
C ILE A 65 9.14 3.33 -6.70
N ASP A 66 9.19 4.52 -7.32
CA ASP A 66 9.04 4.69 -8.76
C ASP A 66 10.36 4.88 -9.52
N THR A 67 11.49 4.97 -8.81
CA THR A 67 12.84 4.95 -9.39
C THR A 67 13.65 3.70 -9.01
N VAL A 68 14.59 3.32 -9.88
CA VAL A 68 15.57 2.26 -9.60
C VAL A 68 16.83 2.84 -8.94
N GLU A 69 17.10 4.12 -9.14
CA GLU A 69 18.26 4.82 -8.58
C GLU A 69 17.96 5.23 -7.14
N LEU A 70 18.90 5.03 -6.22
CA LEU A 70 18.69 5.33 -4.79
C LEU A 70 18.65 6.84 -4.46
N SER A 71 18.72 7.71 -5.48
CA SER A 71 18.61 9.16 -5.33
C SER A 71 17.16 9.60 -5.53
N LEU A 72 16.61 10.31 -4.54
CA LEU A 72 15.31 10.98 -4.63
C LEU A 72 15.35 12.09 -5.70
N ASP A 73 14.41 12.06 -6.64
CA ASP A 73 14.31 13.06 -7.71
C ASP A 73 13.13 14.03 -7.52
N ASN A 74 12.33 13.81 -6.47
CA ASN A 74 11.13 14.56 -6.10
C ASN A 74 10.00 14.49 -7.14
N THR A 75 9.94 13.40 -7.91
CA THR A 75 8.85 13.10 -8.84
C THR A 75 8.10 11.84 -8.42
N PHE A 76 6.95 11.61 -9.05
CA PHE A 76 6.18 10.37 -8.93
C PHE A 76 5.46 10.10 -10.25
N ASP A 77 6.14 9.44 -11.19
CA ASP A 77 5.74 9.36 -12.61
C ASP A 77 4.96 8.08 -12.95
N TRP A 78 4.03 7.70 -12.06
CA TRP A 78 3.26 6.45 -12.21
C TRP A 78 2.40 6.40 -13.48
N GLU A 79 1.86 7.53 -13.94
CA GLU A 79 0.91 7.58 -15.07
C GLU A 79 1.55 7.10 -16.39
N SER A 80 2.86 7.34 -16.56
CA SER A 80 3.62 6.89 -17.73
C SER A 80 3.85 5.38 -17.75
N SER A 81 4.05 4.79 -16.56
CA SER A 81 4.36 3.37 -16.37
C SER A 81 3.10 2.50 -16.21
N TYR A 82 2.02 3.09 -15.69
CA TYR A 82 0.78 2.41 -15.32
C TYR A 82 -0.43 3.24 -15.76
N PRO A 83 -0.70 3.38 -17.07
CA PRO A 83 -1.72 4.28 -17.60
C PRO A 83 -3.15 3.98 -17.11
N ASP A 84 -3.42 2.75 -16.69
CA ASP A 84 -4.74 2.34 -16.19
C ASP A 84 -4.89 2.54 -14.67
N GLY A 85 -3.85 2.94 -13.95
CA GLY A 85 -3.92 3.26 -12.50
C GLY A 85 -4.47 2.15 -11.61
N GLY A 86 -4.37 0.90 -12.04
CA GLY A 86 -4.94 -0.24 -11.33
C GLY A 86 -6.44 -0.44 -11.55
N ALA A 87 -7.04 0.13 -12.60
CA ALA A 87 -8.43 -0.11 -12.97
C ALA A 87 -8.74 -1.61 -13.06
N GLY A 88 -9.81 -2.04 -12.38
CA GLY A 88 -10.21 -3.45 -12.29
C GLY A 88 -9.53 -4.26 -11.17
N ALA A 89 -8.51 -3.72 -10.51
CA ALA A 89 -7.95 -4.31 -9.30
C ALA A 89 -8.82 -4.02 -8.08
N ASN A 90 -8.85 -4.95 -7.12
CA ASN A 90 -9.45 -4.74 -5.81
C ASN A 90 -8.34 -4.81 -4.75
N VAL A 91 -8.24 -3.77 -3.92
CA VAL A 91 -7.31 -3.71 -2.79
C VAL A 91 -8.10 -3.85 -1.50
N TYR A 92 -7.67 -4.76 -0.63
CA TYR A 92 -8.28 -4.99 0.68
C TYR A 92 -7.31 -4.53 1.76
N VAL A 93 -7.74 -3.61 2.60
CA VAL A 93 -6.94 -3.06 3.71
C VAL A 93 -7.58 -3.48 5.02
N PHE A 94 -6.86 -4.27 5.82
CA PHE A 94 -7.28 -4.70 7.15
C PHE A 94 -6.54 -3.86 8.17
N ASP A 95 -7.20 -2.81 8.67
CA ASP A 95 -6.62 -1.85 9.60
C ASP A 95 -7.70 -1.43 10.63
N THR A 96 -7.42 -0.38 11.38
CA THR A 96 -8.29 0.26 12.38
C THR A 96 -9.60 0.84 11.82
N GLY A 97 -9.71 1.02 10.50
CA GLY A 97 -10.88 1.58 9.83
C GLY A 97 -10.49 2.57 8.73
N ILE A 98 -11.49 3.27 8.17
CA ILE A 98 -11.28 4.26 7.10
C ILE A 98 -12.33 5.38 7.17
N ASN A 99 -11.90 6.62 6.90
CA ASN A 99 -12.80 7.75 6.63
C ASN A 99 -13.13 7.81 5.14
N VAL A 100 -14.17 7.08 4.72
CA VAL A 100 -14.55 7.00 3.29
C VAL A 100 -15.03 8.32 2.68
N GLU A 101 -15.34 9.33 3.51
CA GLU A 101 -15.79 10.65 3.05
C GLU A 101 -14.62 11.60 2.69
N HIS A 102 -13.37 11.18 2.86
CA HIS A 102 -12.22 12.00 2.49
C HIS A 102 -12.14 12.20 0.97
N GLY A 103 -11.95 13.45 0.53
CA GLY A 103 -11.99 13.84 -0.89
C GLY A 103 -11.03 13.06 -1.78
N ASP A 104 -9.81 12.81 -1.31
CA ASP A 104 -8.75 12.11 -2.08
C ASP A 104 -9.07 10.65 -2.43
N PHE A 105 -10.05 10.04 -1.76
CA PHE A 105 -10.49 8.70 -2.14
C PHE A 105 -11.35 8.71 -3.40
N GLU A 106 -12.01 9.83 -3.73
CA GLU A 106 -12.77 10.00 -4.98
C GLU A 106 -13.79 8.87 -5.23
N GLY A 107 -14.35 8.29 -4.17
CA GLY A 107 -15.29 7.16 -4.25
C GLY A 107 -14.65 5.78 -4.48
N ARG A 108 -13.31 5.66 -4.51
CA ARG A 108 -12.57 4.39 -4.63
C ARG A 108 -12.60 3.56 -3.35
N ALA A 109 -12.82 4.20 -2.21
CA ALA A 109 -12.85 3.54 -0.91
C ALA A 109 -14.26 3.17 -0.46
N ILE A 110 -14.44 1.94 0.01
CA ILE A 110 -15.67 1.47 0.65
C ILE A 110 -15.34 0.81 1.98
N ASN A 111 -16.15 1.07 3.02
CA ASN A 111 -16.06 0.32 4.25
C ASN A 111 -16.94 -0.93 4.12
N ARG A 112 -16.32 -2.11 4.04
CA ARG A 112 -17.03 -3.36 3.83
C ARG A 112 -17.66 -3.94 5.10
N PHE A 113 -17.37 -3.37 6.27
CA PHE A 113 -17.79 -3.90 7.58
C PHE A 113 -18.66 -2.92 8.40
N ALA A 114 -19.07 -1.79 7.82
CA ALA A 114 -20.03 -0.85 8.41
C ALA A 114 -21.45 -1.08 7.91
#